data_AF-A0A565A667-F1
#
_entry.id   AF-A0A565A667-F1
#
_cell.length_a   1.000
_cell.length_b   1.000
_cell.length_c   1.000
_cell.angle_alpha   90.00
_cell.angle_beta   90.00
_cell.angle_gamma   90.00
#
_symmetry.space_group_name_H-M   'P 1'
#
loop_
_entity.id
_entity.type
_entity.pdbx_description
1 polymer ?
#
loop_
_entity_poly.entity_id
_entity_poly.type
_entity_poly.pdbx_seq_one_letter_code
_entity_poly.pdbx_strand_id
1 'polypeptide(L)'
;MSCSSRIGVPNYDFFDNIPTYLINVEKANKDASELNTDDNCVSFSKQHTINYTDIGKQICEQFIKLCKQLPNIKNYNITDPNYRKDWDFLSYWLNSKLRESELNGTICPKKFYDGMENHCMNTLSRFVSSTNLIYHINEDDLNRMKALYILHNNYNDKYKEYCKQLDKFKTKYEKLFITAKSKGKEFANNFKKITDYDNSNIISTTIIGSAVGLIPLLGILYKFTPMGQMFNSKKWNLSINHDNNIDEIRKTSLLDYENEQLNLKQEKYNIEYHPASIL
;
A
#
# COMPACT_ATOMS: atom_id res chain seq x y z
N MET A 1 17.98 4.49 -22.54
CA MET A 1 18.28 5.91 -22.18
C MET A 1 18.68 5.96 -20.72
N SER A 2 19.68 6.75 -20.31
CA SER A 2 19.97 6.96 -18.89
C SER A 2 18.96 7.94 -18.29
N CYS A 3 18.28 7.54 -17.21
CA CYS A 3 17.36 8.42 -16.49
C CYS A 3 18.12 9.28 -15.49
N SER A 4 17.96 10.60 -15.58
CA SER A 4 18.50 11.51 -14.58
C SER A 4 17.77 11.30 -13.26
N SER A 5 18.49 10.80 -12.25
CA SER A 5 17.99 10.68 -10.88
C SER A 5 17.91 12.06 -10.23
N ARG A 6 17.00 12.19 -9.26
CA ARG A 6 17.03 13.34 -8.35
C ARG A 6 18.32 13.27 -7.52
N ILE A 7 18.98 14.41 -7.35
CA ILE A 7 20.09 14.53 -6.39
C ILE A 7 19.46 14.55 -5.00
N GLY A 8 19.63 13.48 -4.21
CA GLY A 8 19.10 13.39 -2.85
C GLY A 8 18.81 11.97 -2.37
N VAL A 9 18.57 11.83 -1.06
CA VAL A 9 18.18 10.57 -0.41
C VAL A 9 16.76 10.18 -0.87
N PRO A 10 16.48 8.90 -1.17
CA PRO A 10 15.12 8.41 -1.44
C PRO A 10 14.15 8.79 -0.31
N ASN A 11 12.97 9.31 -0.67
CA ASN A 11 11.96 9.69 0.30
C ASN A 11 11.01 8.51 0.59
N TYR A 12 10.99 8.05 1.85
CA TYR A 12 10.11 6.99 2.34
C TYR A 12 8.89 7.53 3.12
N ASP A 13 8.74 8.85 3.28
CA ASP A 13 7.72 9.47 4.15
C ASP A 13 6.27 9.18 3.73
N PHE A 14 6.05 8.74 2.48
CA PHE A 14 4.71 8.32 2.05
C PHE A 14 4.27 7.00 2.70
N PHE A 15 5.19 6.17 3.20
CA PHE A 15 4.83 4.93 3.89
C PHE A 15 4.06 5.17 5.20
N ASP A 16 4.16 6.36 5.80
CA ASP A 16 3.34 6.75 6.96
C ASP A 16 1.83 6.63 6.67
N ASN A 17 1.43 6.81 5.41
CA ASN A 17 0.05 6.81 4.94
C ASN A 17 -0.26 5.62 4.01
N ILE A 18 0.57 4.56 4.04
CA ILE A 18 0.44 3.43 3.10
C ILE A 18 -0.95 2.76 3.06
N PRO A 19 -1.71 2.60 4.17
CA PRO A 19 -3.04 2.00 4.08
C PRO A 19 -4.00 2.79 3.20
N THR A 20 -3.90 4.13 3.23
CA THR A 20 -4.69 5.03 2.38
C THR A 20 -4.37 4.83 0.91
N TYR A 21 -3.08 4.70 0.57
CA TYR A 21 -2.65 4.47 -0.81
C TYR A 21 -3.09 3.10 -1.34
N LEU A 22 -3.00 2.03 -0.54
CA LEU A 22 -3.49 0.71 -0.91
C LEU A 22 -4.98 0.74 -1.29
N ILE A 23 -5.80 1.38 -0.45
CA ILE A 23 -7.24 1.54 -0.71
C ILE A 23 -7.50 2.32 -2.00
N ASN A 24 -6.76 3.41 -2.23
CA ASN A 24 -6.95 4.26 -3.41
C ASN A 24 -6.48 3.57 -4.69
N VAL A 25 -5.43 2.74 -4.65
CA VAL A 25 -5.03 1.87 -5.76
C VAL A 25 -6.11 0.84 -6.06
N GLU A 26 -6.67 0.17 -5.04
CA GLU A 26 -7.77 -0.77 -5.25
C GLU A 26 -8.99 -0.11 -5.88
N LYS A 27 -9.34 1.11 -5.45
CA LYS A 27 -10.42 1.90 -6.05
C LYS A 27 -10.12 2.26 -7.50
N ALA A 28 -8.93 2.77 -7.80
CA ALA A 28 -8.52 3.13 -9.15
C ALA A 28 -8.53 1.91 -10.10
N ASN A 29 -8.11 0.74 -9.61
CA ASN A 29 -8.11 -0.50 -10.40
C ASN A 29 -9.53 -1.02 -10.69
N LYS A 30 -10.47 -0.81 -9.77
CA LYS A 30 -11.89 -1.22 -9.92
C LYS A 30 -12.72 -0.19 -10.69
N ASP A 31 -12.17 1.00 -10.91
CA ASP A 31 -12.86 2.08 -11.59
C ASP A 31 -12.94 1.78 -13.09
N ALA A 32 -14.11 1.34 -13.54
CA ALA A 32 -14.41 1.06 -14.94
C ALA A 32 -14.87 2.31 -15.70
N SER A 33 -14.92 3.49 -15.06
CA SER A 33 -15.35 4.72 -15.74
C SER A 33 -14.36 5.10 -16.85
N GLU A 34 -14.93 5.66 -17.91
CA GLU A 34 -14.17 6.29 -18.97
C GLU A 34 -13.49 7.56 -18.45
N LEU A 35 -12.31 7.85 -18.99
CA LEU A 35 -11.64 9.10 -18.69
C LEU A 35 -12.39 10.27 -19.33
N ASN A 36 -12.09 11.48 -18.85
CA ASN A 36 -12.56 12.68 -19.51
C ASN A 36 -11.96 12.73 -20.93
N THR A 37 -12.67 13.33 -21.89
CA THR A 37 -12.22 13.44 -23.29
C THR A 37 -10.88 14.16 -23.44
N ASP A 38 -10.55 15.06 -22.52
CA ASP A 38 -9.30 15.82 -22.49
C ASP A 38 -8.17 15.06 -21.75
N ASP A 39 -8.46 13.84 -21.25
CA ASP A 39 -7.51 12.88 -20.67
C ASP A 39 -7.17 11.77 -21.69
N ASN A 40 -6.45 12.10 -22.77
CA ASN A 40 -6.29 11.25 -23.94
C ASN A 40 -5.03 10.36 -23.93
N CYS A 41 -5.09 9.25 -23.20
CA CYS A 41 -4.01 8.25 -23.13
C CYS A 41 -3.73 7.52 -24.46
N VAL A 42 -4.68 7.51 -25.41
CA VAL A 42 -4.46 6.95 -26.76
C VAL A 42 -3.49 7.82 -27.56
N SER A 43 -3.70 9.13 -27.54
CA SER A 43 -2.80 10.08 -28.21
C SER A 43 -1.41 10.09 -27.56
N PHE A 44 -1.36 10.09 -26.22
CA PHE A 44 -0.13 9.98 -25.45
C PHE A 44 0.70 8.75 -25.85
N SER A 45 0.11 7.57 -25.82
CA SER A 45 0.84 6.31 -26.04
C SER A 45 1.40 6.20 -27.46
N LYS A 46 0.65 6.66 -28.46
CA LYS A 46 1.12 6.73 -29.86
C LYS A 46 2.31 7.66 -30.06
N GLN A 47 2.49 8.66 -29.20
CA GLN A 47 3.57 9.64 -29.33
C GLN A 47 4.77 9.33 -28.43
N HIS A 48 4.51 8.85 -27.21
CA HIS A 48 5.54 8.70 -26.17
C HIS A 48 5.94 7.25 -25.89
N THR A 49 5.13 6.27 -26.30
CA THR A 49 5.39 4.83 -26.11
C THR A 49 5.13 4.04 -27.39
N ILE A 50 5.63 4.54 -28.54
CA ILE A 50 5.33 4.04 -29.90
C ILE A 50 5.48 2.53 -30.05
N ASN A 51 6.50 1.92 -29.43
CA ASN A 51 6.76 0.48 -29.55
C ASN A 51 5.90 -0.38 -28.61
N TYR A 52 5.19 0.24 -27.67
CA TYR A 52 4.43 -0.42 -26.60
C TYR A 52 3.15 0.37 -26.31
N THR A 53 2.39 0.69 -27.36
CA THR A 53 1.24 1.62 -27.26
C THR A 53 0.19 1.15 -26.27
N ASP A 54 -0.15 -0.15 -26.28
CA ASP A 54 -1.20 -0.68 -25.42
C ASP A 54 -0.81 -0.62 -23.94
N ILE A 55 0.43 -0.99 -23.64
CA ILE A 55 1.00 -0.92 -22.28
C ILE A 55 1.09 0.53 -21.81
N GLY A 56 1.62 1.43 -22.66
CA GLY A 56 1.73 2.84 -22.32
C GLY A 56 0.37 3.50 -22.10
N LYS A 57 -0.63 3.16 -22.91
CA LYS A 57 -2.02 3.58 -22.75
C LYS A 57 -2.57 3.08 -21.40
N GLN A 58 -2.43 1.79 -21.11
CA GLN A 58 -2.94 1.19 -19.88
C GLN A 58 -2.33 1.82 -18.62
N ILE A 59 -1.00 2.04 -18.61
CA ILE A 59 -0.31 2.68 -17.48
C ILE A 59 -0.77 4.14 -17.33
N CYS A 60 -0.91 4.88 -18.44
CA CYS A 60 -1.46 6.24 -18.44
C CYS A 60 -2.87 6.27 -17.82
N GLU A 61 -3.77 5.38 -18.27
CA GLU A 61 -5.16 5.36 -17.79
C GLU A 61 -5.24 5.07 -16.30
N GLN A 62 -4.47 4.09 -15.82
CA GLN A 62 -4.38 3.78 -14.39
C GLN A 62 -3.79 4.94 -13.59
N PHE A 63 -2.76 5.62 -14.11
CA PHE A 63 -2.16 6.77 -13.44
C PHE A 63 -3.17 7.91 -13.27
N ILE A 64 -3.91 8.25 -14.33
CA ILE A 64 -4.95 9.29 -14.30
C ILE A 64 -6.07 8.92 -13.31
N LYS A 65 -6.53 7.67 -13.31
CA LYS A 65 -7.52 7.18 -12.33
C LYS A 65 -6.99 7.30 -10.90
N LEU A 66 -5.73 6.92 -10.67
CA LEU A 66 -5.11 7.03 -9.35
C LEU A 66 -5.01 8.49 -8.88
N CYS A 67 -4.60 9.42 -9.73
CA CYS A 67 -4.59 10.86 -9.42
C CYS A 67 -5.97 11.36 -8.94
N LYS A 68 -7.06 10.85 -9.54
CA LYS A 68 -8.45 11.20 -9.16
C LYS A 68 -8.88 10.60 -7.81
N GLN A 69 -8.19 9.59 -7.30
CA GLN A 69 -8.45 8.97 -5.98
C GLN A 69 -7.65 9.60 -4.84
N LEU A 70 -6.52 10.27 -5.13
CA LEU A 70 -5.67 10.88 -4.10
C LEU A 70 -6.21 12.27 -3.71
N PRO A 71 -6.62 12.51 -2.46
CA PRO A 71 -7.39 13.69 -2.08
C PRO A 71 -6.62 15.00 -2.26
N ASN A 72 -5.32 15.05 -1.96
CA ASN A 72 -4.56 16.30 -2.10
C ASN A 72 -4.23 16.61 -3.55
N ILE A 73 -4.12 15.58 -4.39
CA ILE A 73 -3.97 15.72 -5.84
C ILE A 73 -5.29 16.19 -6.45
N LYS A 74 -6.38 15.48 -6.17
CA LYS A 74 -7.72 15.78 -6.67
C LYS A 74 -8.16 17.21 -6.35
N ASN A 75 -7.92 17.67 -5.12
CA ASN A 75 -8.37 18.98 -4.65
C ASN A 75 -7.30 20.08 -4.81
N TYR A 76 -6.11 19.76 -5.30
CA TYR A 76 -5.00 20.71 -5.46
C TYR A 76 -4.61 21.40 -4.13
N ASN A 77 -4.50 20.63 -3.05
CA ASN A 77 -4.23 21.15 -1.71
C ASN A 77 -2.72 21.29 -1.45
N ILE A 78 -2.02 22.19 -2.17
CA ILE A 78 -0.55 22.32 -2.08
C ILE A 78 -0.05 22.64 -0.66
N THR A 79 -0.87 23.32 0.16
CA THR A 79 -0.52 23.68 1.54
C THR A 79 -0.61 22.49 2.51
N ASP A 80 -1.25 21.38 2.10
CA ASP A 80 -1.34 20.19 2.93
C ASP A 80 0.03 19.47 2.95
N PRO A 81 0.59 19.15 4.12
CA PRO A 81 1.84 18.40 4.22
C PRO A 81 1.82 17.05 3.46
N ASN A 82 0.65 16.45 3.30
CA ASN A 82 0.46 15.19 2.58
C ASN A 82 0.43 15.36 1.05
N TYR A 83 0.29 16.59 0.52
CA TYR A 83 0.37 16.84 -0.91
C TYR A 83 1.69 16.33 -1.49
N ARG A 84 2.80 16.57 -0.80
CA ARG A 84 4.11 16.08 -1.22
C ARG A 84 4.18 14.55 -1.14
N LYS A 85 3.63 13.94 -0.08
CA LYS A 85 3.59 12.49 0.11
C LYS A 85 2.79 11.79 -1.00
N ASP A 86 1.68 12.38 -1.44
CA ASP A 86 0.86 11.85 -2.54
C ASP A 86 1.67 11.80 -3.85
N TRP A 87 2.46 12.83 -4.15
CA TRP A 87 3.34 12.84 -5.33
C TRP A 87 4.56 11.91 -5.21
N ASP A 88 5.11 11.77 -4.01
CA ASP A 88 6.17 10.79 -3.75
C ASP A 88 5.64 9.35 -3.94
N PHE A 89 4.40 9.08 -3.52
CA PHE A 89 3.73 7.81 -3.81
C PHE A 89 3.48 7.61 -5.32
N LEU A 90 2.99 8.63 -6.05
CA LEU A 90 2.83 8.55 -7.51
C LEU A 90 4.15 8.30 -8.24
N SER A 91 5.25 8.89 -7.75
CA SER A 91 6.60 8.61 -8.24
C SER A 91 6.96 7.14 -8.04
N TYR A 92 6.79 6.61 -6.83
CA TYR A 92 7.00 5.19 -6.55
C TYR A 92 6.17 4.30 -7.48
N TRP A 93 4.86 4.56 -7.57
CA TRP A 93 3.92 3.76 -8.36
C TRP A 93 4.33 3.72 -9.83
N LEU A 94 4.63 4.87 -10.44
CA LEU A 94 5.00 4.94 -11.86
C LEU A 94 6.35 4.28 -12.12
N ASN A 95 7.35 4.48 -11.25
CA ASN A 95 8.63 3.77 -11.35
C ASN A 95 8.43 2.25 -11.30
N SER A 96 7.58 1.78 -10.39
CA SER A 96 7.26 0.35 -10.25
C SER A 96 6.65 -0.20 -11.53
N LYS A 97 5.62 0.48 -12.08
CA LYS A 97 4.88 0.03 -13.26
C LYS A 97 5.68 0.04 -14.55
N LEU A 98 6.50 1.07 -14.76
CA LEU A 98 7.39 1.10 -15.93
C LEU A 98 8.42 -0.02 -15.89
N ARG A 99 8.95 -0.38 -14.71
CA ARG A 99 9.93 -1.46 -14.59
C ARG A 99 9.34 -2.87 -14.61
N GLU A 100 8.07 -3.00 -14.22
CA GLU A 100 7.30 -4.26 -14.29
C GLU A 100 6.77 -4.57 -15.69
N SER A 101 6.90 -3.64 -16.63
CA SER A 101 6.41 -3.78 -18.00
C SER A 101 7.55 -3.76 -19.02
N GLU A 102 7.22 -3.97 -20.28
CA GLU A 102 8.12 -3.90 -21.44
C GLU A 102 8.63 -2.47 -21.70
N LEU A 103 8.11 -1.48 -20.96
CA LEU A 103 8.65 -0.13 -20.93
C LEU A 103 9.93 0.00 -20.08
N ASN A 104 10.37 -1.07 -19.40
CA ASN A 104 11.55 -1.04 -18.57
C ASN A 104 12.81 -0.64 -19.38
N GLY A 105 13.47 0.44 -18.95
CA GLY A 105 14.65 0.98 -19.61
C GLY A 105 14.40 1.71 -20.94
N THR A 106 13.17 1.69 -21.45
CA THR A 106 12.79 2.35 -22.71
C THR A 106 12.43 3.82 -22.50
N ILE A 107 11.74 4.12 -21.39
CA ILE A 107 11.31 5.47 -21.02
C ILE A 107 11.52 5.73 -19.53
N CYS A 108 11.93 6.95 -19.20
CA CYS A 108 12.09 7.38 -17.82
C CYS A 108 10.75 7.85 -17.23
N PRO A 109 10.48 7.63 -15.93
CA PRO A 109 9.24 8.06 -15.28
C PRO A 109 8.90 9.53 -15.51
N LYS A 110 9.88 10.42 -15.40
CA LYS A 110 9.70 11.84 -15.69
C LYS A 110 9.28 12.09 -17.14
N LYS A 111 9.95 11.47 -18.11
CA LYS A 111 9.60 11.63 -19.54
C LYS A 111 8.21 11.07 -19.86
N PHE A 112 7.83 9.96 -19.22
CA PHE A 112 6.50 9.39 -19.33
C PHE A 112 5.45 10.39 -18.81
N TYR A 113 5.69 10.95 -17.62
CA TYR A 113 4.81 11.95 -17.02
C TYR A 113 4.74 13.26 -17.82
N ASP A 114 5.88 13.84 -18.21
CA ASP A 114 5.93 15.05 -19.06
C ASP A 114 5.14 14.86 -20.37
N GLY A 115 5.15 13.64 -20.93
CA GLY A 115 4.32 13.29 -22.07
C GLY A 115 2.83 13.31 -21.72
N MET A 116 2.42 12.72 -20.60
CA MET A 116 1.02 12.75 -20.17
C MET A 116 0.50 14.17 -19.93
N GLU A 117 1.32 15.11 -19.44
CA GLU A 117 0.87 16.48 -19.14
C GLU A 117 0.23 17.20 -20.33
N ASN A 118 0.74 16.97 -21.55
CA ASN A 118 0.21 17.59 -22.77
C ASN A 118 -1.01 16.88 -23.35
N HIS A 119 -1.20 15.62 -22.98
CA HIS A 119 -2.27 14.77 -23.52
C HIS A 119 -3.41 14.53 -22.53
N CYS A 120 -3.18 14.81 -21.23
CA CYS A 120 -4.14 14.61 -20.16
C CYS A 120 -4.40 15.88 -19.36
N MET A 121 -4.83 16.93 -20.06
CA MET A 121 -4.92 18.29 -19.52
C MET A 121 -6.00 18.43 -18.46
N ASN A 122 -7.12 17.73 -18.57
CA ASN A 122 -8.19 17.85 -17.56
C ASN A 122 -7.70 17.45 -16.16
N THR A 123 -6.93 16.37 -16.06
CA THR A 123 -6.38 15.91 -14.77
C THR A 123 -5.07 16.62 -14.43
N LEU A 124 -4.18 16.86 -15.40
CA LEU A 124 -2.79 17.24 -15.12
C LEU A 124 -2.46 18.73 -15.33
N SER A 125 -3.31 19.51 -16.00
CA SER A 125 -3.01 20.93 -16.33
C SER A 125 -2.63 21.78 -15.13
N ARG A 126 -3.20 21.49 -13.95
CA ARG A 126 -2.92 22.20 -12.69
C ARG A 126 -1.50 21.98 -12.17
N PHE A 127 -0.79 20.98 -12.69
CA PHE A 127 0.54 20.58 -12.23
C PHE A 127 1.66 20.87 -13.22
N VAL A 128 1.35 21.38 -14.42
CA VAL A 128 2.30 21.58 -15.55
C VAL A 128 3.51 22.43 -15.18
N SER A 129 3.38 23.31 -14.17
CA SER A 129 4.50 24.13 -13.66
C SER A 129 5.39 23.42 -12.63
N SER A 130 5.10 22.18 -12.25
CA SER A 130 5.72 21.47 -11.13
C SER A 130 6.71 20.40 -11.62
N THR A 131 7.86 20.86 -12.09
CA THR A 131 8.87 20.07 -12.82
C THR A 131 9.57 18.94 -12.04
N ASN A 132 9.21 18.71 -10.76
CA ASN A 132 9.89 17.76 -9.85
C ASN A 132 8.91 16.91 -9.01
N LEU A 133 7.68 16.74 -9.49
CA LEU A 133 6.69 15.89 -8.82
C LEU A 133 6.95 14.41 -9.07
N ILE A 134 7.24 14.06 -10.34
CA ILE A 134 7.64 12.72 -10.75
C ILE A 134 9.15 12.68 -11.01
N TYR A 135 9.82 11.75 -10.35
CA TYR A 135 11.28 11.58 -10.46
C TYR A 135 11.65 10.11 -10.63
N HIS A 136 12.85 9.88 -11.17
CA HIS A 136 13.44 8.54 -11.25
C HIS A 136 13.91 8.10 -9.86
N ILE A 137 13.51 6.89 -9.47
CA ILE A 137 13.98 6.18 -8.28
C ILE A 137 14.94 5.10 -8.78
N ASN A 138 16.15 5.05 -8.21
CA ASN A 138 17.11 4.03 -8.60
C ASN A 138 16.62 2.62 -8.23
N GLU A 139 17.27 1.61 -8.79
CA GLU A 139 16.81 0.23 -8.67
C GLU A 139 16.80 -0.28 -7.24
N ASP A 140 17.87 -0.02 -6.49
CA ASP A 140 18.01 -0.50 -5.11
C ASP A 140 16.94 0.10 -4.19
N ASP A 141 16.72 1.41 -4.28
CA ASP A 141 15.71 2.10 -3.48
C ASP A 141 14.30 1.65 -3.86
N LEU A 142 14.03 1.50 -5.15
CA LEU A 142 12.74 1.02 -5.62
C LEU A 142 12.48 -0.42 -5.14
N ASN A 143 13.48 -1.30 -5.18
CA ASN A 143 13.34 -2.68 -4.69
C ASN A 143 13.02 -2.71 -3.19
N ARG A 144 13.67 -1.85 -2.39
CA ARG A 144 13.34 -1.70 -0.96
C ARG A 144 11.92 -1.17 -0.75
N MET A 145 11.51 -0.16 -1.52
CA MET A 145 10.14 0.37 -1.46
C MET A 145 9.10 -0.69 -1.84
N LYS A 146 9.35 -1.50 -2.89
CA LYS A 146 8.48 -2.61 -3.29
C LYS A 146 8.35 -3.64 -2.17
N ALA A 147 9.45 -4.02 -1.53
CA ALA A 147 9.41 -4.95 -0.40
C ALA A 147 8.53 -4.42 0.75
N LEU A 148 8.69 -3.14 1.12
CA LEU A 148 7.85 -2.49 2.12
C LEU A 148 6.37 -2.45 1.70
N TYR A 149 6.09 -2.10 0.46
CA TYR A 149 4.73 -2.06 -0.09
C TYR A 149 4.06 -3.44 -0.01
N ILE A 150 4.77 -4.50 -0.41
CA ILE A 150 4.30 -5.89 -0.35
C ILE A 150 4.04 -6.31 1.09
N LEU A 151 4.94 -5.97 2.02
CA LEU A 151 4.76 -6.26 3.45
C LEU A 151 3.48 -5.64 3.99
N HIS A 152 3.27 -4.34 3.72
CA HIS A 152 2.06 -3.63 4.15
C HIS A 152 0.80 -4.20 3.51
N ASN A 153 0.84 -4.54 2.23
CA ASN A 153 -0.31 -5.15 1.55
C ASN A 153 -0.65 -6.52 2.14
N ASN A 154 0.36 -7.36 2.43
CA ASN A 154 0.17 -8.65 3.08
C ASN A 154 -0.43 -8.52 4.48
N TYR A 155 0.05 -7.55 5.26
CA TYR A 155 -0.53 -7.25 6.57
C TYR A 155 -1.99 -6.81 6.44
N ASN A 156 -2.29 -5.91 5.50
CA ASN A 156 -3.63 -5.40 5.24
C ASN A 156 -4.61 -6.53 4.84
N ASP A 157 -4.19 -7.46 3.99
CA ASP A 157 -5.03 -8.61 3.60
C ASP A 157 -5.32 -9.55 4.78
N LYS A 158 -4.31 -9.85 5.60
CA LYS A 158 -4.51 -10.64 6.83
C LYS A 158 -5.45 -9.93 7.81
N TYR A 159 -5.29 -8.61 7.94
CA TYR A 159 -6.16 -7.79 8.77
C TYR A 159 -7.62 -7.80 8.28
N LYS A 160 -7.85 -7.68 6.96
CA LYS A 160 -9.20 -7.78 6.36
C LYS A 160 -9.85 -9.13 6.65
N GLU A 161 -9.11 -10.24 6.53
CA GLU A 161 -9.65 -11.57 6.85
C GLU A 161 -9.98 -11.70 8.34
N TYR A 162 -9.13 -11.19 9.23
CA TYR A 162 -9.42 -11.14 10.66
C TYR A 162 -10.71 -10.36 10.95
N CYS A 163 -10.88 -9.17 10.36
CA CYS A 163 -12.10 -8.37 10.49
C CYS A 163 -13.35 -9.14 10.03
N LYS A 164 -13.26 -9.87 8.91
CA LYS A 164 -14.38 -10.69 8.41
C LYS A 164 -14.78 -11.79 9.38
N GLN A 165 -13.81 -12.43 10.05
CA GLN A 165 -14.11 -13.43 11.08
C GLN A 165 -14.73 -12.80 12.33
N LEU A 166 -14.23 -11.62 12.73
CA LEU A 166 -14.77 -10.86 13.85
C LEU A 166 -16.23 -10.44 13.59
N ASP A 167 -16.57 -10.01 12.38
CA ASP A 167 -17.95 -9.65 12.00
C ASP A 167 -18.91 -10.84 12.03
N LYS A 168 -18.45 -12.02 11.58
CA LYS A 168 -19.21 -13.27 11.69
C LYS A 168 -19.49 -13.63 13.15
N PHE A 169 -18.46 -13.53 14.01
CA PHE A 169 -18.61 -13.76 15.43
C PHE A 169 -19.62 -12.79 16.05
N LYS A 170 -19.47 -11.48 15.79
CA LYS A 170 -20.36 -10.43 16.29
C LYS A 170 -21.82 -10.71 15.88
N THR A 171 -22.05 -11.02 14.62
CA THR A 171 -23.39 -11.33 14.09
C THR A 171 -23.99 -12.55 14.78
N LYS A 172 -23.20 -13.62 15.01
CA LYS A 172 -23.67 -14.82 15.72
C LYS A 172 -23.98 -14.52 17.19
N TYR A 173 -23.12 -13.76 17.85
CA TYR A 173 -23.29 -13.37 19.24
C TYR A 173 -24.56 -12.52 19.44
N GLU A 174 -24.78 -11.51 18.60
CA GLU A 174 -25.98 -10.65 18.67
C GLU A 174 -27.28 -11.46 18.54
N LYS A 175 -27.33 -12.46 17.64
CA LYS A 175 -28.47 -13.38 17.51
C LYS A 175 -28.68 -14.24 18.76
N LEU A 176 -27.59 -14.76 19.34
CA LEU A 176 -27.65 -15.53 20.59
C LEU A 176 -28.13 -14.67 21.75
N PHE A 177 -27.66 -13.43 21.85
CA PHE A 177 -28.07 -12.47 22.88
C PHE A 177 -29.58 -12.19 22.80
N ILE A 178 -30.12 -11.95 21.61
CA ILE A 178 -31.58 -11.75 21.41
C ILE A 178 -32.37 -12.98 21.85
N THR A 179 -31.89 -14.18 21.51
CA THR A 179 -32.52 -15.45 21.89
C THR A 179 -32.48 -15.69 23.40
N ALA A 180 -31.37 -15.37 24.07
CA ALA A 180 -31.27 -15.45 25.53
C ALA A 180 -32.27 -14.49 26.19
N LYS A 181 -32.39 -13.26 25.66
CA LYS A 181 -33.35 -12.27 26.15
C LYS A 181 -34.81 -12.72 26.00
N SER A 182 -35.16 -13.38 24.89
CA SER A 182 -36.53 -13.89 24.69
C SER A 182 -36.89 -15.06 25.61
N LYS A 183 -35.90 -15.79 26.14
CA LYS A 183 -36.13 -16.89 27.08
C LYS A 183 -36.31 -16.44 28.54
N GLY A 184 -35.96 -15.19 28.86
CA GLY A 184 -36.12 -14.64 30.20
C GLY A 184 -34.87 -13.96 30.73
N LYS A 185 -35.06 -13.12 31.76
CA LYS A 185 -33.99 -12.29 32.33
C LYS A 185 -32.86 -13.13 32.94
N GLU A 186 -33.17 -14.30 33.51
CA GLU A 186 -32.19 -15.23 34.06
C GLU A 186 -31.18 -15.73 33.02
N PHE A 187 -31.62 -15.98 31.78
CA PHE A 187 -30.75 -16.39 30.68
C PHE A 187 -29.94 -15.21 30.14
N ALA A 188 -30.57 -14.04 30.01
CA ALA A 188 -29.94 -12.84 29.50
C ALA A 188 -28.79 -12.33 30.39
N ASN A 189 -28.88 -12.50 31.72
CA ASN A 189 -27.86 -12.06 32.67
C ASN A 189 -26.49 -12.75 32.46
N ASN A 190 -26.46 -13.91 31.79
CA ASN A 190 -25.21 -14.61 31.45
C ASN A 190 -24.51 -14.05 30.21
N PHE A 191 -25.12 -13.08 29.52
CA PHE A 191 -24.58 -12.48 28.31
C PHE A 191 -24.36 -10.97 28.51
N LYS A 192 -23.29 -10.45 27.94
CA LYS A 192 -22.99 -9.02 27.93
C LYS A 192 -23.32 -8.44 26.56
N LYS A 193 -24.11 -7.37 26.50
CA LYS A 193 -24.44 -6.75 25.22
C LYS A 193 -23.17 -6.14 24.62
N ILE A 194 -22.88 -6.44 23.36
CA ILE A 194 -21.68 -5.92 22.67
C ILE A 194 -21.67 -4.37 22.61
N THR A 195 -22.85 -3.72 22.63
CA THR A 195 -22.97 -2.24 22.58
C THR A 195 -22.65 -1.52 23.90
N ASP A 196 -22.32 -2.23 24.99
CA ASP A 196 -21.98 -1.57 26.27
C ASP A 196 -20.57 -0.92 26.26
N TYR A 197 -19.96 -0.81 25.08
CA TYR A 197 -18.64 -0.20 24.85
C TYR A 197 -18.69 0.97 23.85
N ASP A 198 -19.83 1.65 23.75
CA ASP A 198 -19.99 2.86 22.91
C ASP A 198 -19.31 4.12 23.52
N ASN A 199 -18.56 4.00 24.63
CA ASN A 199 -17.52 4.99 24.98
C ASN A 199 -16.26 4.71 24.15
N SER A 200 -16.35 5.13 22.90
CA SER A 200 -15.42 4.97 21.76
C SER A 200 -13.98 5.48 21.93
N ASN A 201 -13.55 5.87 23.14
CA ASN A 201 -12.17 6.31 23.39
C ASN A 201 -11.17 5.17 23.61
N ILE A 202 -11.59 3.95 23.99
CA ILE A 202 -10.64 2.86 24.30
C ILE A 202 -10.35 1.98 23.07
N ILE A 203 -11.35 1.70 22.21
CA ILE A 203 -11.14 0.90 20.99
C ILE A 203 -10.46 1.74 19.89
N SER A 204 -10.83 3.02 19.76
CA SER A 204 -10.17 3.93 18.81
C SER A 204 -8.70 4.13 19.16
N THR A 205 -8.37 4.41 20.43
CA THR A 205 -6.97 4.69 20.83
C THR A 205 -6.10 3.44 20.93
N THR A 206 -6.65 2.26 21.25
CA THR A 206 -5.84 1.03 21.36
C THR A 206 -5.60 0.38 20.01
N ILE A 207 -6.56 0.44 19.08
CA ILE A 207 -6.39 -0.09 17.71
C ILE A 207 -5.57 0.89 16.86
N ILE A 208 -5.83 2.20 16.96
CA ILE A 208 -4.99 3.21 16.31
C ILE A 208 -3.62 3.25 17.00
N GLY A 209 -3.52 3.10 18.32
CA GLY A 209 -2.24 3.10 19.04
C GLY A 209 -1.36 1.86 18.79
N SER A 210 -1.94 0.68 18.56
CA SER A 210 -1.18 -0.53 18.20
C SER A 210 -0.81 -0.55 16.70
N ALA A 211 -1.66 -0.03 15.82
CA ALA A 211 -1.31 0.16 14.41
C ALA A 211 -0.28 1.30 14.22
N VAL A 212 -0.45 2.43 14.89
CA VAL A 212 0.46 3.59 14.87
C VAL A 212 1.69 3.36 15.75
N GLY A 213 1.72 2.34 16.62
CA GLY A 213 2.92 1.92 17.35
C GLY A 213 3.83 1.00 16.55
N LEU A 214 3.26 0.14 15.69
CA LEU A 214 4.03 -0.81 14.85
C LEU A 214 4.55 -0.19 13.55
N ILE A 215 3.86 0.80 12.97
CA ILE A 215 4.27 1.46 11.72
C ILE A 215 5.57 2.29 11.88
N PRO A 216 5.76 3.10 12.94
CA PRO A 216 7.02 3.79 13.21
C PRO A 216 8.12 2.82 13.61
N LEU A 217 7.80 1.71 14.29
CA LEU A 217 8.78 0.70 14.66
C LEU A 217 9.43 0.07 13.43
N LEU A 218 8.68 -0.23 12.37
CA LEU A 218 9.26 -0.72 11.10
C LEU A 218 10.07 0.36 10.37
N GLY A 219 9.63 1.62 10.34
CA GLY A 219 10.39 2.72 9.73
C GLY A 219 11.70 3.04 10.46
N ILE A 220 11.69 3.03 11.80
CA ILE A 220 12.86 3.22 12.65
C ILE A 220 13.77 1.98 12.56
N LEU A 221 13.25 0.76 12.64
CA LEU A 221 14.04 -0.45 12.46
C LEU A 221 14.66 -0.50 11.05
N TYR A 222 13.96 -0.05 10.01
CA TYR A 222 14.54 0.04 8.67
C TYR A 222 15.72 1.03 8.61
N LYS A 223 15.61 2.19 9.27
CA LYS A 223 16.69 3.20 9.33
C LYS A 223 17.85 2.80 10.25
N PHE A 224 17.63 1.93 11.24
CA PHE A 224 18.56 1.69 12.35
C PHE A 224 18.92 0.22 12.68
N THR A 225 18.39 -0.81 12.00
CA THR A 225 18.77 -2.23 12.20
C THR A 225 19.42 -2.86 10.95
N PRO A 226 20.24 -3.93 11.09
CA PRO A 226 20.96 -4.59 9.99
C PRO A 226 20.07 -5.23 8.92
N MET A 227 18.75 -5.25 9.10
CA MET A 227 17.82 -5.71 8.06
C MET A 227 17.93 -4.90 6.77
N GLY A 228 18.34 -3.63 6.83
CA GLY A 228 18.68 -2.85 5.62
C GLY A 228 19.87 -3.42 4.82
N GLN A 229 20.78 -4.17 5.47
CA GLN A 229 21.92 -4.83 4.83
C GLN A 229 21.55 -6.22 4.28
N MET A 230 20.51 -6.87 4.81
CA MET A 230 20.09 -8.22 4.38
C MET A 230 19.46 -8.23 2.97
N PHE A 231 18.82 -7.14 2.55
CA PHE A 231 18.32 -6.99 1.17
C PHE A 231 19.40 -6.59 0.14
N ASN A 232 20.66 -6.38 0.57
CA ASN A 232 21.80 -6.18 -0.34
C ASN A 232 22.40 -7.50 -0.87
N SER A 233 21.94 -8.67 -0.41
CA SER A 233 22.51 -9.93 -0.87
C SER A 233 21.79 -10.47 -2.10
N LYS A 234 22.51 -10.40 -3.24
CA LYS A 234 22.33 -11.16 -4.48
C LYS A 234 21.04 -10.89 -5.26
N LYS A 235 21.24 -10.15 -6.36
CA LYS A 235 20.42 -10.06 -7.59
C LYS A 235 19.24 -11.06 -7.63
N TRP A 236 18.07 -10.59 -7.20
CA TRP A 236 16.80 -11.29 -7.35
C TRP A 236 16.41 -11.26 -8.83
N ASN A 237 16.79 -12.29 -9.59
CA ASN A 237 16.28 -12.48 -10.95
C ASN A 237 14.89 -13.09 -10.86
N LEU A 238 13.86 -12.26 -10.73
CA LEU A 238 12.47 -12.69 -10.80
C LEU A 238 12.02 -12.65 -12.26
N SER A 239 11.85 -13.81 -12.90
CA SER A 239 11.20 -13.89 -14.22
C SER A 239 9.69 -13.75 -14.01
N ILE A 240 9.14 -12.57 -14.28
CA ILE A 240 7.69 -12.35 -14.25
C ILE A 240 7.21 -12.33 -15.70
N ASN A 241 6.52 -13.40 -16.11
CA ASN A 241 5.71 -13.38 -17.32
C ASN A 241 4.35 -12.72 -17.03
N HIS A 242 3.84 -12.10 -18.07
CA HIS A 242 2.67 -11.22 -18.09
C HIS A 242 1.38 -11.87 -17.60
N ASP A 243 0.56 -11.01 -16.98
CA ASP A 243 -0.82 -11.17 -16.54
C ASP A 243 -1.14 -12.12 -15.38
N ASN A 244 -1.70 -11.50 -14.33
CA ASN A 244 -2.44 -12.09 -13.22
C ASN A 244 -1.71 -13.18 -12.42
N ASN A 245 -0.69 -12.82 -11.64
CA ASN A 245 -0.46 -13.55 -10.40
C ASN A 245 0.46 -12.86 -9.36
N ILE A 246 -0.05 -11.82 -8.70
CA ILE A 246 0.52 -11.41 -7.40
C ILE A 246 0.38 -12.57 -6.39
N ASP A 247 -0.63 -13.44 -6.54
CA ASP A 247 -0.85 -14.60 -5.66
C ASP A 247 0.14 -15.76 -5.88
N GLU A 248 0.76 -15.90 -7.06
CA GLU A 248 1.78 -16.94 -7.32
C GLU A 248 3.16 -16.53 -6.81
N ILE A 249 3.52 -15.25 -6.95
CA ILE A 249 4.71 -14.64 -6.32
C ILE A 249 4.58 -14.73 -4.78
N ARG A 250 3.36 -14.56 -4.27
CA ARG A 250 3.01 -14.68 -2.84
C ARG A 250 3.19 -16.12 -2.31
N LYS A 251 2.78 -17.13 -3.08
CA LYS A 251 2.94 -18.55 -2.71
C LYS A 251 4.39 -19.00 -2.69
N THR A 252 5.17 -18.65 -3.71
CA THR A 252 6.59 -19.03 -3.80
C THR A 252 7.42 -18.39 -2.68
N SER A 253 7.21 -17.10 -2.39
CA SER A 253 7.91 -16.40 -1.30
C SER A 253 7.58 -16.95 0.10
N LEU A 254 6.35 -17.44 0.32
CA LEU A 254 5.94 -18.05 1.60
C LEU A 254 6.50 -19.47 1.78
N LEU A 255 6.58 -20.26 0.71
CA LEU A 255 7.11 -21.63 0.75
C LEU A 255 8.61 -21.66 1.06
N ASP A 256 9.38 -20.71 0.53
CA ASP A 256 10.81 -20.59 0.84
C ASP A 256 11.04 -20.14 2.30
N TYR A 257 10.19 -19.24 2.82
CA TYR A 257 10.27 -18.75 4.20
C TYR A 257 9.88 -19.81 5.25
N GLU A 258 8.84 -20.61 4.99
CA GLU A 258 8.42 -21.69 5.90
C GLU A 258 9.46 -22.83 5.97
N ASN A 259 10.20 -23.10 4.90
CA ASN A 259 11.25 -24.11 4.89
C ASN A 259 12.53 -23.69 5.62
N GLU A 260 12.86 -22.40 5.68
CA GLU A 260 14.05 -21.91 6.41
C GLU A 260 13.82 -21.77 7.94
N GLN A 261 12.58 -21.62 8.41
CA GLN A 261 12.26 -21.35 9.82
C GLN A 261 12.06 -22.58 10.73
N LEU A 262 12.16 -23.82 10.23
CA LEU A 262 11.87 -25.03 11.03
C LEU A 262 13.08 -25.73 11.68
N ASN A 263 14.27 -25.11 11.66
CA ASN A 263 15.44 -25.62 12.40
C ASN A 263 15.72 -24.91 13.74
N LEU A 264 14.71 -24.28 14.36
CA LEU A 264 14.81 -23.77 15.72
C LEU A 264 14.51 -24.89 16.72
N LYS A 265 15.56 -25.49 17.28
CA LYS A 265 15.47 -26.38 18.45
C LYS A 265 14.70 -25.65 19.55
N GLN A 266 13.57 -26.24 19.93
CA GLN A 266 12.62 -25.72 20.88
C GLN A 266 13.19 -25.79 22.31
N GLU A 267 13.90 -24.76 22.76
CA GLU A 267 14.20 -24.61 24.19
C GLU A 267 12.99 -23.98 24.90
N LYS A 268 12.46 -24.70 25.91
CA LYS A 268 11.34 -24.27 26.76
C LYS A 268 11.78 -23.10 27.64
N TYR A 269 11.35 -21.89 27.32
CA TYR A 269 11.42 -20.77 28.25
C TYR A 269 10.19 -20.81 29.17
N ASN A 270 10.42 -21.05 30.47
CA ASN A 270 9.41 -20.90 31.51
C ASN A 270 9.34 -19.43 31.89
N ILE A 271 8.25 -18.75 31.53
CA ILE A 271 7.98 -17.37 31.97
C ILE A 271 6.98 -17.46 33.12
N GLU A 272 7.40 -17.09 34.32
CA GLU A 272 6.56 -16.99 35.51
C GLU A 272 6.17 -15.52 35.74
N TYR A 273 4.90 -15.27 36.06
CA TYR A 273 4.32 -13.92 36.17
C TYR A 273 4.16 -13.56 37.64
N HIS A 274 4.86 -12.51 38.10
CA HIS A 274 4.63 -11.94 39.43
C HIS A 274 3.84 -10.62 39.32
N PRO A 275 2.64 -10.52 39.93
CA PRO A 275 1.90 -9.27 39.98
C PRO A 275 2.51 -8.30 41.01
N ALA A 276 2.62 -7.03 40.62
CA ALA A 276 3.16 -5.97 41.47
C ALA A 276 2.18 -5.61 42.61
N SER A 277 2.68 -5.63 43.84
CA SER A 277 2.01 -5.12 45.04
C SER A 277 1.96 -3.60 45.02
N ILE A 278 0.76 -3.05 45.17
CA ILE A 278 0.52 -1.62 45.37
C ILE A 278 0.76 -1.32 46.85
N LEU A 279 1.64 -0.35 47.13
CA LEU A 279 1.82 0.31 48.43
C LEU A 279 1.17 1.68 48.38
#